data_AF-A0A2E9IZ84-F1
#
_entry.id   AF-A0A2E9IZ84-F1
#
_cell.length_a   1.000
_cell.length_b   1.000
_cell.length_c   1.000
_cell.angle_alpha   90.00
_cell.angle_beta   90.00
_cell.angle_gamma   90.00
#
_symmetry.space_group_name_H-M   'P 1'
#
loop_
_entity.id
_entity.type
_entity.pdbx_description
1 polymer ?
#
loop_
_entity_poly.entity_id
_entity_poly.type
_entity_poly.pdbx_seq_one_letter_code
_entity_poly.pdbx_strand_id
1 'polypeptide(L)'
;MTKSQLHAFIDRARADSDFRSKLSSLEPTEIIEFAHKQGFIFSDEIKGRFLNRWKGVYFCPQAIEVGQLCPKLVPPGFKNLVHYAQSTCSSSELKSEENDFRSGKIY
;
A
#
# COMPACT_ATOMS: atom_id res chain seq x y z
N MET A 1 16.39 0.69 -7.59
CA MET A 1 15.36 1.03 -8.61
C MET A 1 13.98 0.93 -7.97
N THR A 2 13.45 2.02 -7.38
CA THR A 2 12.51 1.87 -6.24
C THR A 2 11.32 2.84 -6.18
N LYS A 3 11.09 3.73 -7.16
CA LYS A 3 9.86 4.57 -7.25
C LYS A 3 9.10 4.43 -8.57
N SER A 4 9.83 4.14 -9.65
CA SER A 4 9.28 4.13 -11.02
C SER A 4 8.24 3.04 -11.26
N GLN A 5 8.40 1.86 -10.62
CA GLN A 5 7.47 0.74 -10.78
C GLN A 5 6.12 0.98 -10.10
N LEU A 6 6.11 1.62 -8.93
CA LEU A 6 4.86 1.97 -8.26
C LEU A 6 4.10 3.05 -9.03
N HIS A 7 4.79 4.06 -9.57
CA HIS A 7 4.16 5.04 -10.45
C HIS A 7 3.61 4.40 -11.71
N ALA A 8 4.39 3.56 -12.40
CA ALA A 8 3.91 2.87 -13.60
C ALA A 8 2.69 1.99 -13.32
N PHE A 9 2.64 1.35 -12.15
CA PHE A 9 1.47 0.59 -11.69
C PHE A 9 0.25 1.49 -11.47
N ILE A 10 0.42 2.63 -10.79
CA ILE A 10 -0.65 3.61 -10.57
C ILE A 10 -1.15 4.18 -11.90
N ASP A 11 -0.25 4.56 -12.81
CA ASP A 11 -0.57 5.09 -14.12
C ASP A 11 -1.34 4.06 -14.96
N ARG A 12 -0.92 2.79 -14.93
CA ARG A 12 -1.65 1.71 -15.59
C ARG A 12 -3.04 1.54 -15.01
N ALA A 13 -3.18 1.51 -13.69
CA ALA A 13 -4.47 1.39 -13.02
C ALA A 13 -5.39 2.60 -13.25
N ARG A 14 -4.84 3.76 -13.59
CA ARG A 14 -5.64 4.94 -14.00
C ARG A 14 -6.11 4.85 -15.44
N ALA A 15 -5.23 4.40 -16.33
CA ALA A 15 -5.52 4.32 -17.76
C ALA A 15 -6.44 3.13 -18.10
N ASP A 16 -6.38 2.05 -17.33
CA ASP A 16 -7.09 0.80 -17.59
C ASP A 16 -8.18 0.54 -16.54
N SER A 17 -9.43 0.71 -16.94
CA SER A 17 -10.60 0.52 -16.08
C SER A 17 -10.80 -0.93 -15.64
N ASP A 18 -10.45 -1.90 -16.48
CA ASP A 18 -10.57 -3.33 -16.15
C ASP A 18 -9.50 -3.72 -15.12
N PHE A 19 -8.29 -3.20 -15.28
CA PHE A 19 -7.21 -3.34 -14.30
C PHE A 19 -7.63 -2.77 -12.94
N ARG A 20 -8.18 -1.55 -12.93
CA ARG A 20 -8.69 -0.90 -11.71
C ARG A 20 -9.80 -1.69 -11.04
N SER A 21 -10.75 -2.19 -11.84
CA SER A 21 -11.88 -2.97 -11.33
C SER A 21 -11.39 -4.22 -10.59
N LYS A 22 -10.40 -4.93 -11.16
CA LYS A 22 -9.77 -6.08 -10.51
C LYS A 22 -9.09 -5.70 -9.20
N LEU A 23 -8.35 -4.59 -9.16
CA LEU A 23 -7.69 -4.13 -7.93
C LEU A 23 -8.68 -3.82 -6.79
N SER A 24 -9.89 -3.40 -7.12
CA SER A 24 -10.87 -3.01 -6.11
C SER A 24 -11.35 -4.15 -5.20
N SER A 25 -11.25 -5.40 -5.67
CA SER A 25 -11.67 -6.58 -4.93
C SER A 25 -10.52 -7.34 -4.24
N LEU A 26 -9.26 -7.01 -4.54
CA LEU A 26 -8.09 -7.78 -4.11
C LEU A 26 -7.56 -7.35 -2.74
N GLU A 27 -7.14 -8.32 -1.94
CA GLU A 27 -6.44 -8.11 -0.67
C GLU A 27 -4.96 -7.75 -0.87
N PRO A 28 -4.25 -7.21 0.14
CA PRO A 28 -2.88 -6.71 -0.01
C PRO A 28 -1.88 -7.68 -0.66
N THR A 29 -1.91 -8.95 -0.28
CA THR A 29 -1.06 -10.01 -0.83
C THR A 29 -1.38 -10.27 -2.30
N GLU A 30 -2.67 -10.33 -2.63
CA GLU A 30 -3.15 -10.58 -3.98
C GLU A 30 -2.81 -9.42 -4.92
N ILE A 31 -2.82 -8.17 -4.43
CA ILE A 31 -2.39 -6.99 -5.20
C ILE A 31 -0.92 -7.13 -5.61
N ILE A 32 -0.06 -7.59 -4.70
CA ILE A 32 1.38 -7.79 -4.97
C ILE A 32 1.56 -8.89 -6.02
N GLU A 33 0.86 -10.02 -5.87
CA GLU A 33 0.92 -11.12 -6.83
C GLU A 33 0.37 -10.73 -8.20
N PHE A 34 -0.74 -10.00 -8.22
CA PHE A 34 -1.35 -9.48 -9.45
C PHE A 34 -0.40 -8.52 -10.16
N ALA A 35 0.19 -7.57 -9.44
CA ALA A 35 1.19 -6.66 -9.97
C ALA A 35 2.38 -7.43 -10.58
N HIS A 36 2.88 -8.44 -9.88
CA HIS A 36 3.95 -9.29 -10.38
C HIS A 36 3.59 -10.04 -11.66
N LYS A 37 2.39 -10.63 -11.75
CA LYS A 37 1.86 -11.28 -12.95
C LYS A 37 1.74 -10.34 -14.15
N GLN A 38 1.52 -9.05 -13.88
CA GLN A 38 1.41 -8.00 -14.89
C GLN A 38 2.77 -7.38 -15.25
N GLY A 39 3.87 -7.91 -14.71
CA GLY A 39 5.24 -7.46 -14.99
C GLY A 39 5.75 -6.35 -14.07
N PHE A 40 4.98 -5.92 -13.07
CA PHE A 40 5.42 -4.94 -12.08
C PHE A 40 6.15 -5.63 -10.93
N ILE A 41 7.47 -5.45 -10.88
CA ILE A 41 8.32 -6.02 -9.82
C ILE A 41 8.52 -4.97 -8.73
N PHE A 42 7.79 -5.10 -7.63
CA PHE A 42 7.95 -4.24 -6.47
C PHE A 42 9.16 -4.62 -5.63
N SER A 43 9.85 -3.63 -5.07
CA SER A 43 10.87 -3.85 -4.05
C SER A 43 10.25 -4.28 -2.73
N ASP A 44 11.05 -4.87 -1.85
CA ASP A 44 10.58 -5.37 -0.55
C ASP A 44 10.00 -4.25 0.31
N GLU A 45 10.53 -3.02 0.22
CA GLU A 45 9.92 -1.85 0.87
C GLU A 45 8.49 -1.58 0.38
N ILE A 46 8.23 -1.65 -0.93
CA ILE A 46 6.89 -1.40 -1.48
C ILE A 46 5.95 -2.56 -1.14
N LYS A 47 6.42 -3.81 -1.24
CA LYS A 47 5.66 -4.98 -0.78
C LYS A 47 5.28 -4.84 0.68
N GLY A 48 6.22 -4.48 1.55
CA GLY A 48 6.00 -4.23 2.96
C GLY A 48 4.93 -3.16 3.22
N ARG A 49 4.90 -2.09 2.41
CA ARG A 49 3.84 -1.05 2.50
C ARG A 49 2.46 -1.60 2.18
N PHE A 50 2.32 -2.42 1.13
CA PHE A 50 1.04 -3.07 0.82
C PHE A 50 0.62 -4.00 1.96
N LEU A 51 1.49 -4.90 2.41
CA LEU A 51 1.22 -5.85 3.49
C LEU A 51 0.82 -5.15 4.79
N ASN A 52 1.52 -4.08 5.16
CA ASN A 52 1.22 -3.29 6.35
C ASN A 52 0.15 -2.22 6.13
N ARG A 53 -0.49 -2.16 4.95
CA ARG A 53 -1.53 -1.17 4.61
C ARG A 53 -1.08 0.27 4.88
N TRP A 54 0.19 0.58 4.59
CA TRP A 54 0.83 1.88 4.88
C TRP A 54 0.81 2.29 6.37
N LYS A 55 0.69 1.34 7.32
CA LYS A 55 0.82 1.59 8.77
C LYS A 55 2.10 2.37 9.06
N GLY A 56 1.99 3.45 9.85
CA GLY A 56 3.12 4.27 10.27
C GLY A 56 3.73 5.18 9.20
N VAL A 57 3.14 5.25 8.00
CA VAL A 57 3.61 6.17 6.95
C VAL A 57 2.99 7.56 7.14
N TYR A 58 3.78 8.50 7.66
CA TYR A 58 3.33 9.87 7.97
C TYR A 58 2.76 10.62 6.75
N PHE A 59 3.44 10.53 5.60
CA PHE A 59 2.99 11.16 4.37
C PHE A 59 3.56 10.47 3.13
N CYS A 60 2.67 10.07 2.22
CA CYS A 60 3.05 9.53 0.92
C CYS A 60 1.95 9.86 -0.10
N PRO A 61 2.18 10.74 -1.09
CA PRO A 61 1.16 11.06 -2.10
C PRO A 61 0.62 9.82 -2.83
N GLN A 62 1.50 8.85 -3.07
CA GLN A 62 1.17 7.57 -3.68
C GLN A 62 0.19 6.75 -2.83
N ALA A 63 0.15 6.93 -1.51
CA ALA A 63 -0.79 6.22 -0.62
C ALA A 63 -2.24 6.68 -0.83
N ILE A 64 -2.45 7.95 -1.20
CA ILE A 64 -3.78 8.45 -1.54
C ILE A 64 -4.27 7.75 -2.82
N GLU A 65 -3.42 7.72 -3.84
CA GLU A 65 -3.75 7.12 -5.13
C GLU A 65 -3.97 5.61 -4.99
N VAL A 66 -3.07 4.92 -4.29
CA VAL A 66 -3.20 3.48 -4.00
C VAL A 66 -4.45 3.19 -3.17
N GLY A 67 -4.78 4.00 -2.17
CA GLY A 67 -5.99 3.84 -1.37
C GLY A 67 -7.29 4.04 -2.19
N GLN A 68 -7.26 4.89 -3.21
CA GLN A 68 -8.37 5.06 -4.14
C GLN A 68 -8.50 3.89 -5.12
N LEU A 69 -7.36 3.38 -5.62
CA LEU A 69 -7.33 2.27 -6.58
C LEU A 69 -7.58 0.91 -5.92
N CYS A 70 -7.18 0.75 -4.66
CA CYS A 70 -7.24 -0.48 -3.89
C CYS A 70 -7.98 -0.25 -2.55
N PRO A 71 -9.31 -0.02 -2.58
CA PRO A 71 -10.11 0.27 -1.38
C PRO A 71 -10.00 -0.79 -0.28
N LYS A 72 -9.75 -2.05 -0.64
CA LYS A 72 -9.53 -3.17 0.30
C LYS A 72 -8.29 -3.02 1.19
N LEU A 73 -7.35 -2.15 0.81
CA LEU A 73 -6.22 -1.79 1.67
C LEU A 73 -6.64 -0.95 2.88
N VAL A 74 -7.78 -0.26 2.82
CA VAL A 74 -8.27 0.58 3.91
C VAL A 74 -8.96 -0.31 4.94
N PRO A 75 -8.47 -0.38 6.19
CA PRO A 75 -9.13 -1.17 7.23
C PRO A 75 -10.54 -0.60 7.54
N PRO A 76 -11.48 -1.46 7.96
CA PRO A 76 -12.82 -1.02 8.32
C PRO A 76 -12.77 0.01 9.45
N GLY A 77 -13.60 1.06 9.35
CA GLY A 77 -13.63 2.17 10.30
C GLY A 77 -12.72 3.35 9.96
N PHE A 78 -11.89 3.26 8.91
CA PHE A 78 -11.07 4.38 8.43
C PHE A 78 -11.61 4.97 7.13
N LYS A 79 -11.55 6.30 6.99
CA LYS A 79 -12.04 7.01 5.80
C LYS A 79 -11.22 6.71 4.53
N ASN A 80 -9.91 6.58 4.68
CA ASN A 80 -8.97 6.29 3.59
C ASN A 80 -7.65 5.77 4.17
N LEU A 81 -6.74 5.33 3.29
CA LEU A 81 -5.46 4.76 3.68
C LEU A 81 -4.58 5.75 4.45
N VAL A 82 -4.65 7.05 4.11
CA VAL A 82 -3.91 8.11 4.82
C VAL A 82 -4.43 8.30 6.23
N HIS A 83 -5.75 8.26 6.43
CA HIS A 83 -6.37 8.36 7.74
C HIS A 83 -5.89 7.23 8.67
N TYR A 84 -5.82 6.01 8.15
CA TYR A 84 -5.26 4.86 8.86
C TYR A 84 -3.74 5.01 9.12
N ALA A 85 -2.99 5.46 8.13
CA ALA A 85 -1.54 5.66 8.26
C ALA A 85 -1.20 6.74 9.31
N GLN A 86 -1.97 7.84 9.36
CA GLN A 86 -1.79 8.91 10.33
C GLN A 86 -2.19 8.49 11.74
N SER A 87 -3.31 7.77 11.90
CA SER A 87 -3.73 7.26 13.22
C SER A 87 -2.70 6.29 13.82
N THR A 88 -2.03 5.52 12.95
CA THR A 88 -0.96 4.60 13.35
C THR A 88 0.41 5.27 13.47
N CYS A 89 0.56 6.53 13.06
CA CYS A 89 1.79 7.30 13.23
C CYS A 89 1.81 8.14 14.53
N SER A 90 0.63 8.54 15.03
CA SER A 90 0.49 9.37 16.25
C SER A 90 0.32 8.58 17.55
N SER A 91 0.28 7.25 17.51
CA SER A 91 0.21 6.47 18.75
C SER A 91 1.55 6.51 19.47
N SER A 92 1.63 7.36 20.49
CA SER A 92 2.70 7.45 21.48
C SER A 92 2.91 6.14 22.28
N GLU A 93 2.08 5.13 22.01
CA GLU A 93 2.11 3.77 22.59
C GLU A 93 2.70 2.70 21.66
N LEU A 94 3.17 3.04 20.46
CA LEU A 94 3.91 2.08 19.64
C LEU A 94 5.30 1.87 20.26
N LYS A 95 5.45 0.77 21.00
CA LYS A 95 6.72 0.29 21.53
C LYS A 95 7.79 0.40 20.45
N SER A 96 8.91 1.01 20.81
CA SER A 96 10.06 1.32 19.95
C SER A 96 10.65 0.13 19.18
N GLU A 97 10.18 -1.10 19.43
CA GLU A 97 10.58 -2.35 18.78
C GLU A 97 9.82 -2.68 17.46
N GLU A 98 8.68 -2.02 17.17
CA GLU A 98 7.93 -2.22 15.91
C GLU A 98 8.43 -1.33 14.74
N ASN A 99 9.56 -0.64 14.91
CA ASN A 99 10.11 0.33 13.94
C ASN A 99 11.02 -0.31 12.89
N ASP A 100 10.56 -1.36 12.21
CA ASP A 100 11.13 -1.76 10.92
C ASP A 100 10.08 -1.72 9.81
N PHE A 101 9.60 -0.50 9.60
CA PHE A 101 8.71 -0.09 8.50
C PHE A 101 9.31 -0.36 7.09
N ARG A 102 10.58 -0.78 7.00
CA ARG A 102 11.27 -1.09 5.74
C ARG A 102 11.46 -2.58 5.47
N SER A 103 11.45 -3.45 6.49
CA SER A 103 11.78 -4.87 6.29
C SER A 103 10.62 -5.76 5.87
N GLY A 104 9.37 -5.29 5.94
CA GLY A 104 8.21 -6.10 5.59
C GLY A 104 8.03 -7.34 6.47
N LYS A 105 8.68 -7.38 7.65
CA LYS A 105 8.50 -8.44 8.63
C LYS A 105 7.34 -8.12 9.57
N ILE A 106 6.46 -9.09 9.75
CA ILE A 106 5.52 -9.14 10.88
C ILE A 106 6.31 -9.80 12.01
N TYR A 107 6.57 -9.08 13.10
CA TYR A 107 7.05 -9.66 14.35
C TYR A 107 5.85 -9.94 15.26
#